data_AF-A0A2N3F1K6-F1
#
_entry.id   AF-A0A2N3F1K6-F1
#
_cell.length_a   1.000
_cell.length_b   1.000
_cell.length_c   1.000
_cell.angle_alpha   90.00
_cell.angle_beta   90.00
_cell.angle_gamma   90.00
#
_symmetry.space_group_name_H-M   'P 1'
#
loop_
_entity.id
_entity.type
_entity.pdbx_description
1 polymer ?
#
loop_
_entity_poly.entity_id
_entity_poly.type
_entity_poly.pdbx_seq_one_letter_code
_entity_poly.pdbx_strand_id
1 'polypeptide(L)'
;RAARQFQRYRLLPTSYNYRAGVTNRIGYHPNASCGTQSVYIQNSATAALYNYTPYVPNSAALSAIPGTGNACSSYGNRNFWMYYWEWFGSPTGVDGTVALLAAVEAAGGTAGPLGAVLTPENCVLGRSTCLQSHQYGTVYWSASQGAFVVLGEYDSVYRSVGGQSGAMGSPMGNVVTVTESPNGPGHGQQFESGTIYSSADGAFAVAEPIRSAYWQDGSVQGRYGWPTSAQFCSGTSCAQEFLGGVIAYSSATKSYYSVDDEYLELFSGSGGLEGELGVPLSPRVEVLASGNGAGSGQQFSRGTIYASAAGAFVVSGAVRSTYWARGSNGGVLGWPIAAAECGSAACGQRFQGGYAFSNGLVVPADYADAYAASGGVTGTLGVPTGSRVSVTSANGAGGGQQFAKGTLYSSAAGVYPVSGAIRGGFWSYGSNQGSLGWPVADPVCSGGLCSQQFQGGLLTQVSATQVVRS
;
A
#
# COMPACT_ATOMS: atom_id res chain seq x y z
N ARG A 1 -57.47 -6.26 -22.12
CA ARG A 1 -58.30 -5.07 -22.49
C ARG A 1 -57.47 -3.78 -22.67
N ALA A 2 -56.46 -3.51 -21.84
CA ALA A 2 -55.60 -2.32 -21.96
C ALA A 2 -54.83 -2.18 -23.29
N ALA A 3 -54.14 -3.24 -23.76
CA ALA A 3 -53.40 -3.23 -25.03
C ALA A 3 -54.27 -2.86 -26.24
N ARG A 4 -55.53 -3.34 -26.27
CA ARG A 4 -56.51 -2.97 -27.31
C ARG A 4 -56.84 -1.48 -27.28
N GLN A 5 -57.04 -0.90 -26.10
CA GLN A 5 -57.36 0.52 -25.98
C GLN A 5 -56.16 1.41 -26.37
N PHE A 6 -54.94 1.00 -26.00
CA PHE A 6 -53.72 1.68 -26.47
C PHE A 6 -53.61 1.69 -28.00
N GLN A 7 -53.84 0.54 -28.65
CA GLN A 7 -53.84 0.48 -30.12
C GLN A 7 -54.92 1.38 -30.74
N ARG A 8 -56.09 1.55 -30.11
CA ARG A 8 -57.10 2.50 -30.59
C ARG A 8 -56.63 3.95 -30.47
N TYR A 9 -56.00 4.36 -29.37
CA TYR A 9 -55.43 5.70 -29.23
C TYR A 9 -54.34 5.98 -30.28
N ARG A 10 -53.52 4.97 -30.59
CA ARG A 10 -52.43 5.08 -31.58
C ARG A 10 -52.93 5.13 -33.03
N LEU A 11 -53.87 4.26 -33.39
CA LEU A 11 -54.35 4.10 -34.76
C LEU A 11 -55.44 5.10 -35.16
N LEU A 12 -56.20 5.63 -34.18
CA LEU A 12 -57.28 6.59 -34.41
C LEU A 12 -57.07 7.87 -33.58
N PRO A 13 -55.91 8.56 -33.69
CA PRO A 13 -55.56 9.67 -32.79
C PRO A 13 -56.51 10.87 -32.94
N THR A 14 -57.16 11.03 -34.08
CA THR A 14 -58.11 12.12 -34.33
C THR A 14 -59.44 11.95 -33.60
N SER A 15 -59.76 10.74 -33.14
CA SER A 15 -60.98 10.43 -32.39
C SER A 15 -60.88 10.75 -30.89
N TYR A 16 -59.77 11.31 -30.42
CA TYR A 16 -59.51 11.60 -29.01
C TYR A 16 -58.96 13.02 -28.80
N ASN A 17 -59.00 13.46 -27.55
CA ASN A 17 -58.70 14.84 -27.14
C ASN A 17 -57.21 15.20 -27.26
N TYR A 18 -56.31 14.23 -27.04
CA TYR A 18 -54.87 14.48 -27.04
C TYR A 18 -54.13 13.60 -28.05
N ARG A 19 -53.15 14.20 -28.73
CA ARG A 19 -52.45 13.58 -29.87
C ARG A 19 -50.94 13.68 -29.70
N ALA A 20 -50.23 12.64 -30.14
CA ALA A 20 -48.77 12.64 -30.22
C ALA A 20 -48.25 13.48 -31.40
N GLY A 21 -47.01 13.95 -31.30
CA GLY A 21 -46.34 14.75 -32.33
C GLY A 21 -46.80 16.20 -32.44
N VAL A 22 -47.65 16.68 -31.52
CA VAL A 22 -48.20 18.04 -31.53
C VAL A 22 -48.25 18.64 -30.12
N THR A 23 -48.32 19.97 -30.06
CA THR A 23 -48.57 20.70 -28.81
C THR A 23 -50.06 20.67 -28.49
N ASN A 24 -50.40 20.12 -27.32
CA ASN A 24 -51.76 20.01 -26.82
C ASN A 24 -51.96 21.00 -25.68
N ARG A 25 -53.16 21.56 -25.55
CA ARG A 25 -53.54 22.38 -24.39
C ARG A 25 -54.29 21.49 -23.38
N ILE A 26 -53.67 21.25 -22.23
CA ILE A 26 -54.15 20.28 -21.23
C ILE A 26 -54.49 21.00 -19.93
N GLY A 27 -55.64 20.72 -19.32
CA GLY A 27 -56.04 21.33 -18.05
C GLY A 27 -55.23 20.84 -16.86
N TYR A 28 -55.08 21.66 -15.83
CA TYR A 28 -54.52 21.22 -14.55
C TYR A 28 -55.52 20.42 -13.69
N HIS A 29 -56.82 20.69 -13.87
CA HIS A 29 -57.90 20.15 -13.06
C HIS A 29 -59.23 20.17 -13.86
N PRO A 30 -60.25 19.35 -13.52
CA PRO A 30 -61.59 19.45 -14.11
C PRO A 30 -62.24 20.84 -13.96
N ASN A 31 -61.86 21.57 -12.91
CA ASN A 31 -62.28 22.95 -12.73
C ASN A 31 -61.51 23.86 -13.71
N ALA A 32 -62.21 24.42 -14.69
CA ALA A 32 -61.63 25.29 -15.70
C ALA A 32 -60.93 26.53 -15.12
N SER A 33 -61.31 27.01 -13.93
CA SER A 33 -60.66 28.15 -13.27
C SER A 33 -59.22 27.86 -12.85
N CYS A 34 -58.82 26.58 -12.79
CA CYS A 34 -57.46 26.16 -12.47
C CYS A 34 -56.48 26.33 -13.64
N GLY A 35 -56.97 26.65 -14.84
CA GLY A 35 -56.13 26.91 -16.01
C GLY A 35 -55.61 25.65 -16.72
N THR A 36 -54.69 25.89 -17.65
CA THR A 36 -54.18 24.88 -18.60
C THR A 36 -52.70 25.11 -18.89
N GLN A 37 -52.00 24.05 -19.31
CA GLN A 37 -50.63 24.11 -19.83
C GLN A 37 -50.57 23.65 -21.29
N SER A 38 -49.70 24.27 -22.08
CA SER A 38 -49.31 23.76 -23.38
C SER A 38 -48.23 22.68 -23.21
N VAL A 39 -48.50 21.46 -23.69
CA VAL A 39 -47.61 20.30 -23.56
C VAL A 39 -47.38 19.70 -24.95
N TYR A 40 -46.12 19.65 -25.39
CA TYR A 40 -45.75 18.89 -26.57
C TYR A 40 -45.71 17.41 -26.22
N ILE A 41 -46.62 16.62 -26.79
CA ILE A 41 -46.70 15.18 -26.53
C ILE A 41 -45.84 14.45 -27.56
N GLN A 42 -44.68 13.94 -27.15
CA GLN A 42 -43.71 13.35 -28.06
C GLN A 42 -44.19 12.05 -28.74
N ASN A 43 -44.87 11.17 -27.99
CA ASN A 43 -45.17 9.82 -28.47
C ASN A 43 -46.60 9.37 -28.09
N SER A 44 -47.02 8.27 -28.71
CA SER A 44 -48.37 7.72 -28.53
C SER A 44 -48.63 7.19 -27.13
N ALA A 45 -47.60 6.79 -26.37
CA ALA A 45 -47.75 6.34 -24.98
C ALA A 45 -48.16 7.49 -24.07
N THR A 46 -47.48 8.64 -24.18
CA THR A 46 -47.84 9.84 -23.44
C THR A 46 -49.22 10.37 -23.86
N ALA A 47 -49.57 10.33 -25.16
CA ALA A 47 -50.90 10.70 -25.63
C ALA A 47 -52.00 9.80 -25.04
N ALA A 48 -51.76 8.48 -25.01
CA ALA A 48 -52.67 7.52 -24.41
C ALA A 48 -52.89 7.77 -22.91
N LEU A 49 -51.81 8.12 -22.19
CA LEU A 49 -51.87 8.44 -20.77
C LEU A 49 -52.75 9.68 -20.53
N TYR A 50 -52.56 10.76 -21.28
CA TYR A 50 -53.44 11.95 -21.18
C TYR A 50 -54.89 11.68 -21.64
N ASN A 51 -55.10 10.81 -22.63
CA ASN A 51 -56.47 10.45 -23.03
C ASN A 51 -57.19 9.60 -21.96
N TYR A 52 -56.45 8.91 -21.09
CA TYR A 52 -57.00 8.14 -20.00
C TYR A 52 -57.19 8.98 -18.72
N THR A 53 -56.21 9.82 -18.39
CA THR A 53 -56.19 10.71 -17.22
C THR A 53 -55.88 12.14 -17.67
N PRO A 54 -56.90 12.94 -18.04
CA PRO A 54 -56.77 14.14 -18.87
C PRO A 54 -56.33 15.42 -18.15
N TYR A 55 -55.36 15.32 -17.23
CA TYR A 55 -54.84 16.48 -16.51
C TYR A 55 -53.32 16.43 -16.34
N VAL A 56 -52.66 17.56 -16.60
CA VAL A 56 -51.23 17.75 -16.32
C VAL A 56 -51.08 18.16 -14.85
N PRO A 57 -50.13 17.61 -14.09
CA PRO A 57 -49.93 18.03 -12.71
C PRO A 57 -49.45 19.49 -12.64
N ASN A 58 -50.04 20.27 -11.74
CA ASN A 58 -49.59 21.63 -11.46
C ASN A 58 -48.35 21.63 -10.54
N SER A 59 -47.70 22.78 -10.38
CA SER A 59 -46.52 22.93 -9.52
C SER A 59 -46.75 22.44 -8.09
N ALA A 60 -47.90 22.77 -7.48
CA ALA A 60 -48.25 22.30 -6.14
C ALA A 60 -48.33 20.77 -6.03
N ALA A 61 -48.84 20.08 -7.06
CA ALA A 61 -48.86 18.62 -7.09
C ALA A 61 -47.43 18.06 -7.19
N LEU A 62 -46.60 18.64 -8.07
CA LEU A 62 -45.21 18.19 -8.28
C LEU A 62 -44.33 18.41 -7.04
N SER A 63 -44.49 19.53 -6.34
CA SER A 63 -43.73 19.82 -5.11
C SER A 63 -44.09 18.96 -3.91
N ALA A 64 -45.26 18.31 -3.92
CA ALA A 64 -45.79 17.55 -2.79
C ALA A 64 -45.61 16.03 -2.94
N ILE A 65 -44.60 15.52 -3.68
CA ILE A 65 -44.41 14.06 -3.92
C ILE A 65 -43.62 13.40 -2.77
N PRO A 66 -44.13 12.34 -2.11
CA PRO A 66 -45.52 11.86 -2.10
C PRO A 66 -46.40 12.70 -1.17
N GLY A 67 -47.67 12.89 -1.52
CA GLY A 67 -48.55 13.81 -0.78
C GLY A 67 -49.54 14.57 -1.66
N THR A 68 -50.25 15.50 -1.02
CA THR A 68 -51.38 16.26 -1.57
C THR A 68 -50.97 17.71 -1.87
N GLY A 69 -51.24 18.16 -3.08
CA GLY A 69 -51.10 19.56 -3.49
C GLY A 69 -52.33 20.41 -3.13
N ASN A 70 -52.60 21.46 -3.91
CA ASN A 70 -53.69 22.40 -3.65
C ASN A 70 -55.00 21.99 -4.35
N ALA A 71 -56.03 22.84 -4.23
CA ALA A 71 -57.36 22.60 -4.83
C ALA A 71 -57.37 22.45 -6.37
N CYS A 72 -56.28 22.79 -7.05
CA CYS A 72 -56.12 22.65 -8.51
C CYS A 72 -55.18 21.51 -8.90
N SER A 73 -54.78 20.66 -7.96
CA SER A 73 -53.86 19.55 -8.20
C SER A 73 -54.58 18.30 -8.70
N SER A 74 -54.09 17.73 -9.80
CA SER A 74 -54.48 16.41 -10.31
C SER A 74 -53.33 15.42 -10.20
N TYR A 75 -53.64 14.17 -9.82
CA TYR A 75 -52.63 13.18 -9.42
C TYR A 75 -52.44 12.02 -10.40
N GLY A 76 -53.32 11.84 -11.39
CA GLY A 76 -53.29 10.65 -12.27
C GLY A 76 -51.93 10.42 -12.95
N ASN A 77 -51.53 11.34 -13.83
CA ASN A 77 -50.26 11.22 -14.57
C ASN A 77 -49.03 11.33 -13.66
N ARG A 78 -49.11 12.15 -12.60
CA ARG A 78 -48.07 12.29 -11.59
C ARG A 78 -47.81 11.01 -10.82
N ASN A 79 -48.86 10.39 -10.27
CA ASN A 79 -48.75 9.16 -9.50
C ASN A 79 -48.36 7.99 -10.41
N PHE A 80 -48.89 7.95 -11.65
CA PHE A 80 -48.43 6.98 -12.64
C PHE A 80 -46.92 7.09 -12.87
N TRP A 81 -46.40 8.31 -13.10
CA TRP A 81 -44.95 8.52 -13.24
C TRP A 81 -44.18 8.13 -11.98
N MET A 82 -44.67 8.49 -10.79
CA MET A 82 -44.02 8.15 -9.51
C MET A 82 -43.92 6.64 -9.31
N TYR A 83 -45.02 5.90 -9.48
CA TYR A 83 -45.03 4.43 -9.36
C TYR A 83 -44.21 3.77 -10.47
N TYR A 84 -44.27 4.29 -11.70
CA TYR A 84 -43.41 3.82 -12.77
C TYR A 84 -41.94 3.99 -12.40
N TRP A 85 -41.56 5.16 -11.88
CA TRP A 85 -40.19 5.45 -11.48
C TRP A 85 -39.74 4.56 -10.30
N GLU A 86 -40.61 4.34 -9.32
CA GLU A 86 -40.34 3.46 -8.18
C GLU A 86 -40.14 1.99 -8.60
N TRP A 87 -40.93 1.49 -9.56
CA TRP A 87 -40.88 0.09 -9.98
C TRP A 87 -39.86 -0.18 -11.09
N PHE A 88 -39.69 0.76 -12.02
CA PHE A 88 -38.94 0.56 -13.26
C PHE A 88 -37.80 1.57 -13.47
N GLY A 89 -37.58 2.50 -12.54
CA GLY A 89 -36.56 3.54 -12.67
C GLY A 89 -36.95 4.65 -13.66
N SER A 90 -35.98 5.48 -14.03
CA SER A 90 -36.23 6.60 -14.93
C SER A 90 -36.74 6.11 -16.30
N PRO A 91 -37.90 6.61 -16.80
CA PRO A 91 -38.41 6.26 -18.14
C PRO A 91 -37.54 6.83 -19.28
N THR A 92 -36.56 7.67 -18.96
CA THR A 92 -35.53 8.15 -19.89
C THR A 92 -34.16 7.54 -19.58
N GLY A 93 -34.10 6.53 -18.70
CA GLY A 93 -32.88 5.80 -18.41
C GLY A 93 -32.39 5.01 -19.63
N VAL A 94 -31.08 4.84 -19.72
CA VAL A 94 -30.47 3.94 -20.69
C VAL A 94 -30.48 2.51 -20.14
N ASP A 95 -30.77 1.53 -21.00
CA ASP A 95 -30.67 0.11 -20.70
C ASP A 95 -29.40 -0.45 -21.35
N GLY A 96 -28.48 -0.95 -20.52
CA GLY A 96 -27.20 -1.49 -20.97
C GLY A 96 -27.27 -2.85 -21.66
N THR A 97 -28.42 -3.53 -21.62
CA THR A 97 -28.63 -4.88 -22.18
C THR A 97 -28.14 -5.00 -23.63
N VAL A 98 -28.57 -4.09 -24.50
CA VAL A 98 -28.19 -4.11 -25.92
C VAL A 98 -26.68 -3.90 -26.10
N ALA A 99 -26.07 -3.06 -25.26
CA ALA A 99 -24.64 -2.79 -25.33
C ALA A 99 -23.81 -3.98 -24.82
N LEU A 100 -24.24 -4.65 -23.74
CA LEU A 100 -23.61 -5.89 -23.28
C LEU A 100 -23.65 -6.96 -24.37
N LEU A 101 -24.82 -7.22 -24.96
CA LEU A 101 -24.98 -8.19 -26.04
C LEU A 101 -24.07 -7.86 -27.23
N ALA A 102 -24.02 -6.59 -27.66
CA ALA A 102 -23.14 -6.17 -28.74
C ALA A 102 -21.65 -6.38 -28.41
N ALA A 103 -21.23 -6.13 -27.16
CA ALA A 103 -19.85 -6.38 -26.72
C ALA A 103 -19.53 -7.88 -26.66
N VAL A 104 -20.47 -8.73 -26.23
CA VAL A 104 -20.34 -10.19 -26.28
C VAL A 104 -20.18 -10.67 -27.71
N GLU A 105 -21.01 -10.19 -28.65
CA GLU A 105 -20.95 -10.54 -30.07
C GLU A 105 -19.63 -10.08 -30.71
N ALA A 106 -19.20 -8.85 -30.43
CA ALA A 106 -17.92 -8.32 -30.91
C ALA A 106 -16.72 -9.13 -30.40
N ALA A 107 -16.83 -9.74 -29.21
CA ALA A 107 -15.86 -10.66 -28.66
C ALA A 107 -16.01 -12.10 -29.15
N GLY A 108 -16.85 -12.39 -30.15
CA GLY A 108 -17.02 -13.72 -30.74
C GLY A 108 -18.05 -14.61 -30.03
N GLY A 109 -18.88 -14.05 -29.15
CA GLY A 109 -19.94 -14.76 -28.44
C GLY A 109 -19.42 -15.85 -27.49
N THR A 110 -20.24 -16.87 -27.23
CA THR A 110 -19.90 -17.96 -26.29
C THR A 110 -18.83 -18.92 -26.81
N ALA A 111 -18.51 -18.86 -28.11
CA ALA A 111 -17.39 -19.58 -28.71
C ALA A 111 -16.08 -18.76 -28.71
N GLY A 112 -16.17 -17.48 -28.37
CA GLY A 112 -15.04 -16.57 -28.26
C GLY A 112 -14.33 -16.63 -26.91
N PRO A 113 -13.33 -15.76 -26.69
CA PRO A 113 -12.52 -15.70 -25.46
C PRO A 113 -13.30 -15.47 -24.16
N LEU A 114 -14.55 -15.00 -24.20
CA LEU A 114 -15.40 -14.86 -23.02
C LEU A 114 -15.86 -16.23 -22.47
N GLY A 115 -16.09 -17.20 -23.35
CA GLY A 115 -16.69 -18.49 -23.02
C GLY A 115 -18.18 -18.40 -22.64
N ALA A 116 -18.69 -19.46 -22.01
CA ALA A 116 -20.10 -19.60 -21.67
C ALA A 116 -20.57 -18.54 -20.65
N VAL A 117 -21.83 -18.11 -20.77
CA VAL A 117 -22.50 -17.23 -19.80
C VAL A 117 -22.67 -17.96 -18.47
N LEU A 118 -22.26 -17.34 -17.37
CA LEU A 118 -22.41 -17.89 -16.01
C LEU A 118 -23.56 -17.27 -15.24
N THR A 119 -23.83 -15.98 -15.46
CA THR A 119 -24.90 -15.24 -14.78
C THR A 119 -25.83 -14.57 -15.78
N PRO A 120 -27.13 -14.44 -15.48
CA PRO A 120 -27.97 -13.48 -16.18
C PRO A 120 -27.37 -12.08 -16.05
N GLU A 121 -27.50 -11.27 -17.10
CA GLU A 121 -27.13 -9.85 -17.01
C GLU A 121 -27.98 -9.16 -15.93
N ASN A 122 -27.41 -8.19 -15.22
CA ASN A 122 -28.09 -7.45 -14.15
C ASN A 122 -28.54 -6.04 -14.58
N CYS A 123 -28.69 -5.82 -15.88
CA CYS A 123 -29.14 -4.55 -16.44
C CYS A 123 -30.60 -4.30 -16.04
N VAL A 124 -30.85 -3.11 -15.49
CA VAL A 124 -32.18 -2.63 -15.11
C VAL A 124 -32.30 -1.21 -15.61
N LEU A 125 -33.44 -0.87 -16.20
CA LEU A 125 -33.72 0.48 -16.72
C LEU A 125 -33.45 1.54 -15.64
N GLY A 126 -32.68 2.57 -16.00
CA GLY A 126 -32.33 3.67 -15.10
C GLY A 126 -31.08 3.43 -14.23
N ARG A 127 -30.41 2.27 -14.32
CA ARG A 127 -29.07 2.09 -13.74
C ARG A 127 -28.00 2.77 -14.60
N SER A 128 -26.95 3.27 -13.94
CA SER A 128 -25.77 3.83 -14.61
C SER A 128 -24.71 2.78 -14.93
N THR A 129 -24.83 1.55 -14.40
CA THR A 129 -23.90 0.45 -14.62
C THR A 129 -24.63 -0.90 -14.61
N CYS A 130 -24.12 -1.88 -15.36
CA CYS A 130 -24.52 -3.28 -15.29
C CYS A 130 -23.42 -4.19 -15.83
N LEU A 131 -23.53 -5.49 -15.60
CA LEU A 131 -22.55 -6.48 -16.01
C LEU A 131 -23.18 -7.85 -16.31
N GLN A 132 -22.44 -8.68 -17.02
CA GLN A 132 -22.71 -10.11 -17.21
C GLN A 132 -21.42 -10.91 -17.07
N SER A 133 -21.41 -11.93 -16.22
CA SER A 133 -20.24 -12.78 -15.99
C SER A 133 -20.27 -13.99 -16.93
N HIS A 134 -19.09 -14.30 -17.47
CA HIS A 134 -18.81 -15.44 -18.32
C HIS A 134 -17.67 -16.28 -17.75
N GLN A 135 -17.42 -17.43 -18.35
CA GLN A 135 -16.44 -18.40 -17.88
C GLN A 135 -15.01 -17.83 -17.75
N TYR A 136 -14.59 -16.97 -18.68
CA TYR A 136 -13.22 -16.47 -18.75
C TYR A 136 -13.13 -14.94 -18.67
N GLY A 137 -14.22 -14.28 -18.28
CA GLY A 137 -14.24 -12.83 -18.14
C GLY A 137 -15.63 -12.29 -17.83
N THR A 138 -15.73 -10.97 -17.77
CA THR A 138 -16.98 -10.28 -17.49
C THR A 138 -17.14 -9.14 -18.47
N VAL A 139 -18.35 -8.96 -18.98
CA VAL A 139 -18.71 -7.79 -19.78
C VAL A 139 -19.32 -6.78 -18.83
N TYR A 140 -18.73 -5.58 -18.78
CA TYR A 140 -19.19 -4.48 -17.95
C TYR A 140 -19.73 -3.38 -18.83
N TRP A 141 -20.82 -2.76 -18.42
CA TRP A 141 -21.40 -1.60 -19.06
C TRP A 141 -21.53 -0.45 -18.09
N SER A 142 -21.31 0.76 -18.59
CA SER A 142 -21.71 2.00 -17.92
C SER A 142 -22.41 2.94 -18.88
N ALA A 143 -23.31 3.77 -18.35
CA ALA A 143 -24.02 4.78 -19.13
C ALA A 143 -23.08 5.82 -19.77
N SER A 144 -21.93 6.07 -19.16
CA SER A 144 -20.93 7.04 -19.62
C SER A 144 -19.95 6.45 -20.65
N GLN A 145 -19.52 5.19 -20.49
CA GLN A 145 -18.45 4.61 -21.30
C GLN A 145 -18.95 3.59 -22.35
N GLY A 146 -20.15 3.03 -22.18
CA GLY A 146 -20.61 1.89 -22.97
C GLY A 146 -20.17 0.55 -22.38
N ALA A 147 -20.18 -0.51 -23.19
CA ALA A 147 -19.87 -1.87 -22.77
C ALA A 147 -18.46 -2.31 -23.21
N PHE A 148 -17.69 -2.89 -22.30
CA PHE A 148 -16.36 -3.42 -22.54
C PHE A 148 -16.16 -4.77 -21.89
N VAL A 149 -15.31 -5.58 -22.53
CA VAL A 149 -14.97 -6.91 -22.06
C VAL A 149 -13.68 -6.84 -21.24
N VAL A 150 -13.67 -7.46 -20.07
CA VAL A 150 -12.48 -7.66 -19.26
C VAL A 150 -12.27 -9.17 -19.15
N LEU A 151 -11.10 -9.67 -19.56
CA LEU A 151 -10.82 -11.10 -19.75
C LEU A 151 -9.71 -11.60 -18.83
N GLY A 152 -9.76 -12.89 -18.49
CA GLY A 152 -8.66 -13.65 -17.89
C GLY A 152 -8.06 -12.99 -16.65
N GLU A 153 -6.75 -12.74 -16.70
CA GLU A 153 -6.02 -12.11 -15.59
C GLU A 153 -6.48 -10.68 -15.31
N TYR A 154 -6.91 -9.91 -16.33
CA TYR A 154 -7.44 -8.55 -16.14
C TYR A 154 -8.71 -8.58 -15.31
N ASP A 155 -9.62 -9.51 -15.59
CA ASP A 155 -10.88 -9.61 -14.85
C ASP A 155 -10.63 -10.13 -13.43
N SER A 156 -9.64 -11.02 -13.28
CA SER A 156 -9.24 -11.53 -11.97
C SER A 156 -8.66 -10.41 -11.08
N VAL A 157 -7.75 -9.59 -11.62
CA VAL A 157 -7.19 -8.41 -10.94
C VAL A 157 -8.27 -7.35 -10.70
N TYR A 158 -9.09 -7.05 -11.69
CA TYR A 158 -10.13 -6.04 -11.57
C TYR A 158 -11.14 -6.41 -10.47
N ARG A 159 -11.56 -7.67 -10.40
CA ARG A 159 -12.44 -8.17 -9.33
C ARG A 159 -11.77 -8.16 -7.96
N SER A 160 -10.46 -8.46 -7.87
CA SER A 160 -9.75 -8.45 -6.58
C SER A 160 -9.65 -7.05 -5.97
N VAL A 161 -9.69 -6.00 -6.81
CA VAL A 161 -9.73 -4.59 -6.37
C VAL A 161 -11.14 -3.99 -6.33
N GLY A 162 -12.18 -4.83 -6.31
CA GLY A 162 -13.58 -4.43 -6.12
C GLY A 162 -14.39 -4.15 -7.38
N GLY A 163 -13.81 -4.41 -8.57
CA GLY A 163 -14.48 -4.28 -9.87
C GLY A 163 -15.02 -2.86 -10.12
N GLN A 164 -16.17 -2.79 -10.81
CA GLN A 164 -16.80 -1.53 -11.22
C GLN A 164 -17.28 -0.66 -10.05
N SER A 165 -17.50 -1.26 -8.88
CA SER A 165 -17.80 -0.55 -7.63
C SER A 165 -16.54 -0.13 -6.85
N GLY A 166 -15.37 -0.62 -7.25
CA GLY A 166 -14.10 -0.40 -6.59
C GLY A 166 -13.41 0.89 -7.02
N ALA A 167 -12.17 1.07 -6.54
CA ALA A 167 -11.39 2.28 -6.76
C ALA A 167 -11.03 2.54 -8.23
N MET A 168 -11.09 1.52 -9.08
CA MET A 168 -10.76 1.63 -10.51
C MET A 168 -11.90 2.25 -11.35
N GLY A 169 -13.16 2.15 -10.89
CA GLY A 169 -14.34 2.54 -11.66
C GLY A 169 -14.54 1.69 -12.93
N SER A 170 -15.39 2.15 -13.85
CA SER A 170 -15.78 1.40 -15.05
C SER A 170 -14.63 1.26 -16.08
N PRO A 171 -14.59 0.17 -16.86
CA PRO A 171 -13.66 0.08 -17.99
C PRO A 171 -14.01 1.13 -19.05
N MET A 172 -12.97 1.70 -19.67
CA MET A 172 -13.07 2.77 -20.68
C MET A 172 -12.66 2.31 -22.08
N GLY A 173 -12.19 1.07 -22.21
CA GLY A 173 -11.68 0.52 -23.46
C GLY A 173 -11.36 -0.96 -23.34
N ASN A 174 -11.09 -1.58 -24.47
CA ASN A 174 -10.52 -2.93 -24.53
C ASN A 174 -9.01 -2.89 -24.29
N VAL A 175 -8.40 -4.07 -24.13
CA VAL A 175 -6.95 -4.22 -23.99
C VAL A 175 -6.22 -3.64 -25.19
N VAL A 176 -5.19 -2.84 -24.93
CA VAL A 176 -4.26 -2.29 -25.93
C VAL A 176 -2.91 -3.00 -25.76
N THR A 177 -2.32 -3.42 -26.88
CA THR A 177 -0.98 -4.00 -26.91
C THR A 177 0.08 -2.92 -27.07
N VAL A 178 1.12 -2.99 -26.25
CA VAL A 178 2.31 -2.14 -26.33
C VAL A 178 3.47 -3.02 -26.78
N THR A 179 3.85 -2.91 -28.05
CA THR A 179 4.94 -3.72 -28.64
C THR A 179 6.29 -3.03 -28.59
N GLU A 180 6.32 -1.70 -28.59
CA GLU A 180 7.55 -0.89 -28.67
C GLU A 180 7.72 -0.10 -27.37
N SER A 181 8.25 -0.75 -26.33
CA SER A 181 8.66 -0.09 -25.08
C SER A 181 10.11 -0.46 -24.76
N PRO A 182 10.94 0.49 -24.28
CA PRO A 182 12.30 0.21 -23.83
C PRO A 182 12.31 -0.74 -22.62
N ASN A 183 11.19 -0.85 -21.92
CA ASN A 183 10.99 -1.70 -20.76
C ASN A 183 10.38 -3.08 -21.11
N GLY A 184 10.31 -3.43 -22.39
CA GLY A 184 9.75 -4.69 -22.90
C GLY A 184 8.27 -4.60 -23.29
N PRO A 185 7.76 -5.56 -24.07
CA PRO A 185 6.38 -5.56 -24.54
C PRO A 185 5.39 -5.91 -23.43
N GLY A 186 4.14 -5.52 -23.62
CA GLY A 186 3.06 -5.86 -22.71
C GLY A 186 1.72 -5.34 -23.18
N HIS A 187 0.76 -5.27 -22.27
CA HIS A 187 -0.62 -4.93 -22.58
C HIS A 187 -1.21 -4.06 -21.47
N GLY A 188 -2.25 -3.29 -21.78
CA GLY A 188 -2.95 -2.48 -20.78
C GLY A 188 -4.42 -2.26 -21.10
N GLN A 189 -5.26 -2.25 -20.08
CA GLN A 189 -6.67 -1.91 -20.18
C GLN A 189 -7.01 -0.76 -19.23
N GLN A 190 -7.61 0.30 -19.77
CA GLN A 190 -7.91 1.52 -19.02
C GLN A 190 -9.28 1.45 -18.35
N PHE A 191 -9.34 2.03 -17.15
CA PHE A 191 -10.52 2.20 -16.32
C PHE A 191 -10.60 3.66 -15.86
N GLU A 192 -11.76 4.10 -15.38
CA GLU A 192 -12.02 5.50 -15.01
C GLU A 192 -10.98 6.12 -14.08
N SER A 193 -10.50 5.35 -13.09
CA SER A 193 -9.52 5.80 -12.08
C SER A 193 -8.32 4.86 -11.99
N GLY A 194 -8.01 4.18 -13.10
CA GLY A 194 -7.10 3.04 -13.06
C GLY A 194 -6.62 2.57 -14.42
N THR A 195 -5.54 1.80 -14.43
CA THR A 195 -5.18 0.97 -15.60
C THR A 195 -4.63 -0.34 -15.08
N ILE A 196 -5.11 -1.44 -15.64
CA ILE A 196 -4.49 -2.75 -15.39
C ILE A 196 -3.48 -2.97 -16.51
N TYR A 197 -2.25 -3.25 -16.15
CA TYR A 197 -1.16 -3.57 -17.07
C TYR A 197 -0.78 -5.03 -16.91
N SER A 198 -0.39 -5.69 -18.01
CA SER A 198 0.17 -7.05 -18.00
C SER A 198 1.51 -7.05 -18.73
N SER A 199 2.50 -7.72 -18.14
CA SER A 199 3.86 -7.87 -18.66
C SER A 199 4.44 -9.24 -18.27
N ALA A 200 5.75 -9.44 -18.43
CA ALA A 200 6.42 -10.66 -17.99
C ALA A 200 6.29 -10.92 -16.47
N ASP A 201 6.10 -9.87 -15.67
CA ASP A 201 5.93 -9.96 -14.21
C ASP A 201 4.49 -10.28 -13.78
N GLY A 202 3.55 -10.31 -14.74
CA GLY A 202 2.13 -10.56 -14.50
C GLY A 202 1.24 -9.32 -14.68
N ALA A 203 -0.02 -9.43 -14.26
CA ALA A 203 -1.02 -8.38 -14.36
C ALA A 203 -1.26 -7.64 -13.04
N PHE A 204 -1.19 -6.31 -13.08
CA PHE A 204 -1.34 -5.46 -11.90
C PHE A 204 -2.18 -4.22 -12.19
N ALA A 205 -3.05 -3.87 -11.25
CA ALA A 205 -3.78 -2.62 -11.25
C ALA A 205 -2.87 -1.48 -10.77
N VAL A 206 -2.79 -0.41 -11.54
CA VAL A 206 -2.21 0.87 -11.14
C VAL A 206 -3.38 1.85 -11.01
N ALA A 207 -3.78 2.11 -9.76
CA ALA A 207 -4.94 2.93 -9.41
C ALA A 207 -4.52 4.35 -8.98
N GLU A 208 -5.48 5.27 -8.97
CA GLU A 208 -5.27 6.56 -8.30
C GLU A 208 -4.96 6.37 -6.79
N PRO A 209 -4.13 7.24 -6.20
CA PRO A 209 -3.46 8.40 -6.80
C PRO A 209 -2.12 8.09 -7.51
N ILE A 210 -1.58 6.87 -7.35
CA ILE A 210 -0.27 6.49 -7.91
C ILE A 210 -0.26 6.58 -9.44
N ARG A 211 -1.37 6.21 -10.09
CA ARG A 211 -1.52 6.26 -11.55
C ARG A 211 -1.23 7.65 -12.12
N SER A 212 -1.69 8.72 -11.47
CA SER A 212 -1.45 10.09 -11.92
C SER A 212 0.05 10.41 -12.02
N ALA A 213 0.83 10.07 -10.99
CA ALA A 213 2.28 10.27 -11.02
C ALA A 213 2.97 9.35 -12.04
N TYR A 214 2.54 8.10 -12.13
CA TYR A 214 3.07 7.15 -13.10
C TYR A 214 2.87 7.61 -14.55
N TRP A 215 1.72 8.18 -14.87
CA TRP A 215 1.43 8.71 -16.22
C TRP A 215 2.21 10.00 -16.52
N GLN A 216 2.43 10.87 -15.53
CA GLN A 216 3.26 12.06 -15.70
C GLN A 216 4.73 11.71 -16.02
N ASP A 217 5.20 10.55 -15.56
CA ASP A 217 6.53 10.03 -15.86
C ASP A 217 6.61 9.33 -17.24
N GLY A 218 5.49 9.25 -17.99
CA GLY A 218 5.44 8.57 -19.29
C GLY A 218 4.95 7.12 -19.22
N SER A 219 4.39 6.69 -18.09
CA SER A 219 3.81 5.35 -17.89
C SER A 219 4.82 4.23 -18.24
N VAL A 220 4.42 3.20 -18.98
CA VAL A 220 5.26 2.04 -19.33
C VAL A 220 6.49 2.40 -20.18
N GLN A 221 6.51 3.60 -20.77
CA GLN A 221 7.62 4.16 -21.54
C GLN A 221 8.57 5.00 -20.67
N GLY A 222 8.12 5.36 -19.47
CA GLY A 222 8.86 6.16 -18.50
C GLY A 222 9.93 5.38 -17.76
N ARG A 223 10.55 6.03 -16.77
CA ARG A 223 11.67 5.45 -16.01
C ARG A 223 11.23 4.30 -15.11
N TYR A 224 9.97 4.29 -14.67
CA TYR A 224 9.44 3.24 -13.81
C TYR A 224 9.16 1.93 -14.58
N GLY A 225 8.87 1.98 -15.88
CA GLY A 225 8.54 0.79 -16.66
C GLY A 225 7.27 0.10 -16.18
N TRP A 226 7.18 -1.23 -16.31
CA TRP A 226 5.99 -2.01 -15.98
C TRP A 226 5.81 -2.17 -14.46
N PRO A 227 4.56 -2.22 -13.94
CA PRO A 227 4.32 -2.58 -12.55
C PRO A 227 4.72 -4.04 -12.30
N THR A 228 5.35 -4.31 -11.17
CA THR A 228 5.84 -5.65 -10.77
C THR A 228 5.12 -6.20 -9.55
N SER A 229 4.25 -5.40 -8.93
CA SER A 229 3.49 -5.77 -7.74
C SER A 229 2.12 -5.11 -7.72
N ALA A 230 1.23 -5.64 -6.86
CA ALA A 230 0.01 -4.94 -6.49
C ALA A 230 0.35 -3.74 -5.58
N GLN A 231 -0.53 -2.73 -5.58
CA GLN A 231 -0.40 -1.60 -4.67
C GLN A 231 -0.51 -2.06 -3.19
N PHE A 232 0.45 -1.63 -2.37
CA PHE A 232 0.54 -1.92 -0.94
C PHE A 232 0.31 -0.65 -0.12
N CYS A 233 -0.57 -0.70 0.87
CA CYS A 233 -0.92 0.46 1.71
C CYS A 233 -0.58 0.23 3.19
N SER A 234 0.02 1.24 3.82
CA SER A 234 0.36 1.26 5.24
C SER A 234 -0.01 2.62 5.84
N GLY A 235 -1.02 2.62 6.73
CA GLY A 235 -1.56 3.86 7.30
C GLY A 235 -2.16 4.76 6.23
N THR A 236 -1.70 6.00 6.15
CA THR A 236 -2.15 7.01 5.18
C THR A 236 -1.37 7.00 3.87
N SER A 237 -0.42 6.08 3.70
CA SER A 237 0.46 6.02 2.53
C SER A 237 0.29 4.72 1.78
N CYS A 238 0.24 4.79 0.46
CA CYS A 238 0.23 3.64 -0.43
C CYS A 238 1.42 3.70 -1.38
N ALA A 239 1.95 2.56 -1.78
CA ALA A 239 3.06 2.48 -2.71
C ALA A 239 2.89 1.28 -3.65
N GLN A 240 3.58 1.31 -4.78
CA GLN A 240 3.61 0.23 -5.75
C GLN A 240 5.01 0.13 -6.36
N GLU A 241 5.46 -1.10 -6.55
CA GLU A 241 6.74 -1.40 -7.20
C GLU A 241 6.55 -1.55 -8.71
N PHE A 242 7.53 -1.04 -9.43
CA PHE A 242 7.68 -1.08 -10.86
C PHE A 242 9.10 -1.54 -11.19
N LEU A 243 9.33 -1.95 -12.44
CA LEU A 243 10.63 -2.44 -12.91
C LEU A 243 11.79 -1.50 -12.55
N GLY A 244 11.59 -0.19 -12.73
CA GLY A 244 12.59 0.85 -12.49
C GLY A 244 12.42 1.63 -11.20
N GLY A 245 11.63 1.13 -10.23
CA GLY A 245 11.55 1.74 -8.91
C GLY A 245 10.20 1.67 -8.23
N VAL A 246 9.98 2.58 -7.27
CA VAL A 246 8.76 2.62 -6.46
C VAL A 246 8.09 3.98 -6.59
N ILE A 247 6.77 3.98 -6.71
CA ILE A 247 5.95 5.20 -6.54
C ILE A 247 5.13 5.03 -5.27
N ALA A 248 5.27 5.98 -4.35
CA ALA A 248 4.47 6.09 -3.14
C ALA A 248 3.68 7.40 -3.12
N TYR A 249 2.52 7.39 -2.51
CA TYR A 249 1.71 8.57 -2.23
C TYR A 249 1.27 8.58 -0.77
N SER A 250 1.47 9.71 -0.10
CA SER A 250 0.93 9.95 1.25
C SER A 250 -0.27 10.88 1.19
N SER A 251 -1.44 10.38 1.58
CA SER A 251 -2.65 11.19 1.71
C SER A 251 -2.57 12.23 2.83
N ALA A 252 -1.70 12.01 3.84
CA ALA A 252 -1.50 12.93 4.94
C ALA A 252 -0.75 14.21 4.50
N THR A 253 0.28 14.06 3.66
CA THR A 253 1.08 15.19 3.16
C THR A 253 0.72 15.61 1.73
N LYS A 254 -0.16 14.87 1.06
CA LYS A 254 -0.51 15.03 -0.37
C LYS A 254 0.72 15.06 -1.28
N SER A 255 1.71 14.23 -0.97
CA SER A 255 3.01 14.19 -1.64
C SER A 255 3.32 12.81 -2.18
N TYR A 256 4.07 12.77 -3.28
CA TYR A 256 4.62 11.55 -3.86
C TYR A 256 6.07 11.35 -3.42
N TYR A 257 6.45 10.10 -3.20
CA TYR A 257 7.83 9.70 -2.88
C TYR A 257 8.25 8.56 -3.79
N SER A 258 9.55 8.46 -4.03
CA SER A 258 10.16 7.38 -4.80
C SER A 258 11.42 6.90 -4.12
N VAL A 259 11.86 5.70 -4.45
CA VAL A 259 13.21 5.21 -4.14
C VAL A 259 14.02 5.34 -5.43
N ASP A 260 15.12 6.10 -5.38
CA ASP A 260 16.02 6.28 -6.53
C ASP A 260 17.01 5.11 -6.65
N ASP A 261 17.75 5.05 -7.75
CA ASP A 261 18.66 3.95 -8.08
C ASP A 261 19.70 3.67 -6.98
N GLU A 262 20.12 4.69 -6.21
CA GLU A 262 21.10 4.54 -5.14
C GLU A 262 20.56 3.68 -3.99
N TYR A 263 19.26 3.81 -3.68
CA TYR A 263 18.61 3.09 -2.58
C TYR A 263 17.80 1.89 -3.06
N LEU A 264 17.51 1.79 -4.37
CA LEU A 264 16.58 0.81 -4.92
C LEU A 264 17.08 -0.63 -4.74
N GLU A 265 18.36 -0.91 -5.02
CA GLU A 265 18.92 -2.27 -4.86
C GLU A 265 18.83 -2.73 -3.39
N LEU A 266 19.20 -1.86 -2.45
CA LEU A 266 19.12 -2.16 -1.02
C LEU A 266 17.67 -2.31 -0.56
N PHE A 267 16.76 -1.48 -1.06
CA PHE A 267 15.33 -1.56 -0.75
C PHE A 267 14.75 -2.90 -1.22
N SER A 268 14.97 -3.27 -2.49
CA SER A 268 14.50 -4.53 -3.08
C SER A 268 15.15 -5.74 -2.40
N GLY A 269 16.46 -5.68 -2.13
CA GLY A 269 17.20 -6.73 -1.41
C GLY A 269 16.73 -6.92 0.05
N SER A 270 16.07 -5.90 0.63
CA SER A 270 15.47 -5.96 1.96
C SER A 270 14.00 -6.40 1.95
N GLY A 271 13.53 -6.96 0.83
CA GLY A 271 12.16 -7.47 0.64
C GLY A 271 11.15 -6.43 0.17
N GLY A 272 11.60 -5.26 -0.31
CA GLY A 272 10.73 -4.26 -0.94
C GLY A 272 9.64 -3.72 -0.01
N LEU A 273 8.46 -3.46 -0.57
CA LEU A 273 7.32 -2.89 0.16
C LEU A 273 6.79 -3.75 1.32
N GLU A 274 6.93 -5.08 1.22
CA GLU A 274 6.51 -6.01 2.27
C GLU A 274 7.63 -6.32 3.28
N GLY A 275 8.86 -5.93 2.95
CA GLY A 275 10.07 -6.22 3.69
C GLY A 275 10.33 -5.35 4.92
N GLU A 276 11.61 -5.23 5.27
CA GLU A 276 12.05 -4.58 6.51
C GLU A 276 11.80 -3.07 6.56
N LEU A 277 11.74 -2.43 5.39
CA LEU A 277 11.59 -0.98 5.26
C LEU A 277 10.12 -0.56 5.19
N GLY A 278 9.30 -1.28 4.42
CA GLY A 278 7.91 -0.90 4.15
C GLY A 278 7.79 0.24 3.14
N VAL A 279 6.71 1.02 3.23
CA VAL A 279 6.41 2.09 2.27
C VAL A 279 7.34 3.30 2.47
N PRO A 280 7.84 3.95 1.39
CA PRO A 280 8.56 5.22 1.48
C PRO A 280 7.68 6.33 2.06
N LEU A 281 8.21 7.10 3.01
CA LEU A 281 7.49 8.18 3.70
C LEU A 281 8.10 9.58 3.51
N SER A 282 9.28 9.67 2.91
CA SER A 282 9.97 10.93 2.62
C SER A 282 10.70 10.85 1.27
N PRO A 283 11.08 12.00 0.68
CA PRO A 283 12.17 11.99 -0.29
C PRO A 283 13.46 11.53 0.39
N ARG A 284 14.45 11.14 -0.40
CA ARG A 284 15.83 11.08 0.05
C ARG A 284 16.31 12.50 0.35
N VAL A 285 16.95 12.68 1.50
CA VAL A 285 17.45 13.97 1.96
C VAL A 285 18.97 13.88 2.13
N GLU A 286 19.69 14.81 1.50
CA GLU A 286 21.11 15.00 1.71
C GLU A 286 21.37 15.73 3.04
N VAL A 287 22.29 15.18 3.82
CA VAL A 287 22.74 15.74 5.09
C VAL A 287 24.16 16.25 4.90
N LEU A 288 24.28 17.59 4.90
CA LEU A 288 25.58 18.25 4.83
C LEU A 288 26.45 17.85 6.03
N ALA A 289 27.77 17.89 5.83
CA ALA A 289 28.72 17.48 6.85
C ALA A 289 28.50 18.24 8.16
N SER A 290 28.17 17.49 9.21
CA SER A 290 28.27 17.90 10.61
C SER A 290 29.32 17.01 11.30
N GLY A 291 29.52 17.11 12.61
CA GLY A 291 30.64 16.43 13.31
C GLY A 291 30.86 14.93 12.98
N ASN A 292 29.82 14.21 12.53
CA ASN A 292 29.89 12.79 12.12
C ASN A 292 30.13 12.55 10.61
N GLY A 293 30.32 13.61 9.81
CA GLY A 293 30.43 13.56 8.36
C GLY A 293 29.12 13.79 7.62
N ALA A 294 29.21 13.90 6.30
CA ALA A 294 28.06 14.01 5.39
C ALA A 294 27.48 12.64 5.04
N GLY A 295 26.26 12.65 4.53
CA GLY A 295 25.57 11.45 4.06
C GLY A 295 24.17 11.79 3.56
N SER A 296 23.34 10.78 3.40
CA SER A 296 21.95 10.95 3.01
C SER A 296 21.05 9.97 3.78
N GLY A 297 19.75 10.24 3.80
CA GLY A 297 18.80 9.31 4.39
C GLY A 297 17.39 9.43 3.81
N GLN A 298 16.66 8.32 3.85
CA GLN A 298 15.27 8.24 3.44
C GLN A 298 14.46 7.42 4.44
N GLN A 299 13.32 7.98 4.87
CA GLN A 299 12.45 7.35 5.84
C GLN A 299 11.41 6.45 5.15
N PHE A 300 11.18 5.31 5.78
CA PHE A 300 10.16 4.34 5.40
C PHE A 300 9.29 4.01 6.63
N SER A 301 8.17 3.34 6.44
CA SER A 301 7.22 3.08 7.53
C SER A 301 7.79 2.20 8.66
N ARG A 302 8.77 1.33 8.35
CA ARG A 302 9.35 0.37 9.30
C ARG A 302 10.87 0.53 9.49
N GLY A 303 11.50 1.36 8.67
CA GLY A 303 12.95 1.58 8.74
C GLY A 303 13.41 2.90 8.12
N THR A 304 14.71 3.04 7.98
CA THR A 304 15.34 4.18 7.32
C THR A 304 16.59 3.67 6.64
N ILE A 305 16.76 3.99 5.36
CA ILE A 305 18.06 3.81 4.70
C ILE A 305 18.90 5.04 5.01
N TYR A 306 20.13 4.82 5.45
CA TYR A 306 21.14 5.87 5.60
C TYR A 306 22.33 5.52 4.73
N ALA A 307 22.88 6.51 4.02
CA ALA A 307 24.14 6.37 3.29
C ALA A 307 25.19 7.35 3.80
N SER A 308 26.44 6.90 3.83
CA SER A 308 27.61 7.71 4.18
C SER A 308 28.83 7.21 3.40
N ALA A 309 30.03 7.69 3.72
CA ALA A 309 31.27 7.16 3.15
C ALA A 309 31.47 5.64 3.38
N ALA A 310 30.78 5.05 4.37
CA ALA A 310 30.83 3.61 4.63
C ALA A 310 29.90 2.77 3.72
N GLY A 311 29.04 3.41 2.92
CA GLY A 311 27.99 2.77 2.12
C GLY A 311 26.57 3.07 2.65
N ALA A 312 25.59 2.42 2.04
CA ALA A 312 24.17 2.52 2.39
C ALA A 312 23.73 1.32 3.25
N PHE A 313 22.99 1.59 4.33
CA PHE A 313 22.54 0.57 5.27
C PHE A 313 21.11 0.83 5.73
N VAL A 314 20.34 -0.25 5.84
CA VAL A 314 19.03 -0.25 6.50
C VAL A 314 19.22 -0.20 8.00
N VAL A 315 18.49 0.71 8.66
CA VAL A 315 18.32 0.73 10.11
C VAL A 315 16.82 0.60 10.39
N SER A 316 16.40 -0.58 10.89
CA SER A 316 14.98 -0.96 10.99
C SER A 316 14.59 -1.42 12.40
N GLY A 317 13.28 -1.60 12.62
CA GLY A 317 12.74 -2.21 13.83
C GLY A 317 13.18 -1.54 15.13
N ALA A 318 13.40 -2.35 16.17
CA ALA A 318 13.78 -1.86 17.49
C ALA A 318 15.22 -1.33 17.56
N VAL A 319 16.12 -1.76 16.67
CA VAL A 319 17.46 -1.14 16.53
C VAL A 319 17.32 0.32 16.13
N ARG A 320 16.44 0.64 15.17
CA ARG A 320 16.12 2.02 14.79
C ARG A 320 15.62 2.84 15.96
N SER A 321 14.71 2.28 16.78
CA SER A 321 14.21 2.95 17.98
C SER A 321 15.33 3.31 18.96
N THR A 322 16.25 2.38 19.24
CA THR A 322 17.43 2.60 20.10
C THR A 322 18.34 3.68 19.51
N TYR A 323 18.62 3.61 18.21
CA TYR A 323 19.47 4.56 17.50
C TYR A 323 18.89 5.99 17.51
N TRP A 324 17.60 6.13 17.24
CA TRP A 324 16.92 7.44 17.25
C TRP A 324 16.85 8.04 18.66
N ALA A 325 16.65 7.22 19.70
CA ALA A 325 16.72 7.65 21.09
C ALA A 325 18.13 8.13 21.53
N ARG A 326 19.13 7.99 20.65
CA ARG A 326 20.51 8.49 20.83
C ARG A 326 20.89 9.59 19.84
N GLY A 327 19.91 10.21 19.19
CA GLY A 327 20.11 11.36 18.30
C GLY A 327 20.34 10.99 16.84
N SER A 328 20.16 9.71 16.46
CA SER A 328 20.34 9.23 15.09
C SER A 328 21.73 9.60 14.54
N ASN A 329 21.84 9.94 13.25
CA ASN A 329 23.11 10.22 12.56
C ASN A 329 23.82 11.47 13.09
N GLY A 330 23.09 12.40 13.72
CA GLY A 330 23.67 13.55 14.42
C GLY A 330 24.10 13.25 15.87
N GLY A 331 23.78 12.07 16.37
CA GLY A 331 24.05 11.64 17.74
C GLY A 331 25.43 11.01 17.95
N VAL A 332 25.66 10.50 19.17
CA VAL A 332 26.95 9.91 19.57
C VAL A 332 27.32 8.64 18.81
N LEU A 333 26.34 7.95 18.20
CA LEU A 333 26.58 6.75 17.40
C LEU A 333 27.01 7.09 15.97
N GLY A 334 26.66 8.27 15.44
CA GLY A 334 26.96 8.62 14.05
C GLY A 334 26.27 7.72 13.03
N TRP A 335 26.82 7.66 11.81
CA TRP A 335 26.27 6.89 10.69
C TRP A 335 26.41 5.37 10.89
N PRO A 336 25.47 4.55 10.35
CA PRO A 336 25.68 3.11 10.28
C PRO A 336 26.84 2.79 9.35
N ILE A 337 27.63 1.78 9.72
CA ILE A 337 28.81 1.34 8.95
C ILE A 337 28.79 -0.16 8.63
N ALA A 338 27.72 -0.85 9.01
CA ALA A 338 27.46 -2.24 8.68
C ALA A 338 25.96 -2.53 8.72
N ALA A 339 25.55 -3.61 8.06
CA ALA A 339 24.21 -4.15 8.19
C ALA A 339 23.95 -4.63 9.63
N ALA A 340 22.67 -4.71 10.00
CA ALA A 340 22.29 -5.31 11.28
C ALA A 340 22.53 -6.82 11.24
N GLU A 341 22.98 -7.37 12.37
CA GLU A 341 23.11 -8.81 12.59
C GLU A 341 22.18 -9.22 13.73
N CYS A 342 21.57 -10.41 13.62
CA CYS A 342 20.70 -10.94 14.64
C CYS A 342 21.33 -12.12 15.37
N GLY A 343 21.50 -11.97 16.69
CA GLY A 343 21.79 -13.08 17.59
C GLY A 343 20.48 -13.74 18.05
N SER A 344 20.60 -14.77 18.89
CA SER A 344 19.43 -15.52 19.37
C SER A 344 18.46 -14.72 20.26
N ALA A 345 18.91 -13.59 20.84
CA ALA A 345 18.13 -12.81 21.80
C ALA A 345 17.85 -11.36 21.35
N ALA A 346 18.69 -10.80 20.48
CA ALA A 346 18.53 -9.44 19.99
C ALA A 346 19.33 -9.25 18.68
N CYS A 347 18.90 -8.29 17.88
CA CYS A 347 19.67 -7.81 16.74
C CYS A 347 20.50 -6.59 17.17
N GLY A 348 21.70 -6.46 16.61
CA GLY A 348 22.62 -5.37 16.84
C GLY A 348 23.17 -4.84 15.53
N GLN A 349 23.45 -3.55 15.46
CA GLN A 349 24.02 -2.92 14.27
C GLN A 349 25.19 -2.03 14.65
N ARG A 350 26.24 -2.04 13.82
CA ARG A 350 27.43 -1.22 14.02
C ARG A 350 27.25 0.16 13.38
N PHE A 351 27.66 1.17 14.14
CA PHE A 351 27.72 2.58 13.77
C PHE A 351 29.14 3.10 14.02
N GLN A 352 29.46 4.29 13.51
CA GLN A 352 30.78 4.93 13.69
C GLN A 352 31.20 5.00 15.17
N GLY A 353 30.26 5.35 16.05
CA GLY A 353 30.47 5.57 17.48
C GLY A 353 30.01 4.42 18.38
N GLY A 354 29.79 3.21 17.84
CA GLY A 354 29.42 2.06 18.66
C GLY A 354 28.42 1.10 18.02
N TYR A 355 27.62 0.43 18.85
CA TYR A 355 26.52 -0.43 18.42
C TYR A 355 25.22 -0.02 19.08
N ALA A 356 24.09 -0.17 18.37
CA ALA A 356 22.76 -0.14 18.95
C ALA A 356 22.07 -1.50 18.79
N PHE A 357 21.29 -1.90 19.80
CA PHE A 357 20.62 -3.20 19.85
C PHE A 357 19.10 -3.07 19.98
N SER A 358 18.39 -4.10 19.52
CA SER A 358 16.93 -4.20 19.59
C SER A 358 16.38 -4.30 21.01
N ASN A 359 17.23 -4.59 22.00
CA ASN A 359 16.87 -4.62 23.42
C ASN A 359 17.07 -3.27 24.15
N GLY A 360 17.35 -2.19 23.41
CA GLY A 360 17.50 -0.84 23.97
C GLY A 360 18.90 -0.49 24.47
N LEU A 361 19.84 -1.43 24.42
CA LEU A 361 21.21 -1.21 24.88
C LEU A 361 22.14 -0.75 23.75
N VAL A 362 23.26 -0.15 24.15
CA VAL A 362 24.34 0.27 23.26
C VAL A 362 25.68 -0.29 23.74
N VAL A 363 26.58 -0.57 22.80
CA VAL A 363 28.01 -0.72 23.09
C VAL A 363 28.68 0.59 22.67
N PRO A 364 29.29 1.35 23.60
CA PRO A 364 29.86 2.65 23.29
C PRO A 364 31.15 2.55 22.46
N ALA A 365 31.57 3.67 21.87
CA ALA A 365 32.73 3.77 20.98
C ALA A 365 34.00 3.16 21.58
N ASP A 366 34.28 3.40 22.86
CA ASP A 366 35.47 2.88 23.55
C ASP A 366 35.48 1.35 23.66
N TYR A 367 34.34 0.68 23.49
CA TYR A 367 34.20 -0.78 23.56
C TYR A 367 33.93 -1.42 22.20
N ALA A 368 33.63 -0.62 21.18
CA ALA A 368 33.07 -1.08 19.92
C ALA A 368 34.04 -2.00 19.15
N ASP A 369 35.31 -1.63 19.08
CA ASP A 369 36.32 -2.40 18.34
C ASP A 369 36.66 -3.72 19.03
N ALA A 370 36.77 -3.74 20.36
CA ALA A 370 36.96 -4.97 21.13
C ALA A 370 35.75 -5.91 21.00
N TYR A 371 34.54 -5.36 20.96
CA TYR A 371 33.33 -6.14 20.70
C TYR A 371 33.31 -6.72 19.28
N ALA A 372 33.66 -5.92 18.26
CA ALA A 372 33.77 -6.37 16.88
C ALA A 372 34.84 -7.48 16.73
N ALA A 373 36.02 -7.30 17.34
CA ALA A 373 37.09 -8.29 17.37
C ALA A 373 36.69 -9.61 18.06
N SER A 374 35.72 -9.53 18.99
CA SER A 374 35.11 -10.71 19.63
C SER A 374 34.05 -11.40 18.76
N GLY A 375 33.86 -10.97 17.51
CA GLY A 375 32.88 -11.50 16.56
C GLY A 375 31.51 -10.81 16.61
N GLY A 376 31.39 -9.67 17.30
CA GLY A 376 30.15 -8.89 17.32
C GLY A 376 28.93 -9.64 17.87
N VAL A 377 27.78 -9.46 17.22
CA VAL A 377 26.47 -9.95 17.71
C VAL A 377 26.43 -11.48 17.83
N THR A 378 27.04 -12.16 16.87
CA THR A 378 27.08 -13.63 16.80
C THR A 378 28.33 -14.23 17.48
N GLY A 379 29.23 -13.38 17.97
CA GLY A 379 30.52 -13.74 18.53
C GLY A 379 30.51 -14.36 19.92
N THR A 380 31.71 -14.40 20.53
CA THR A 380 31.97 -15.10 21.80
C THR A 380 31.28 -14.46 23.01
N LEU A 381 30.94 -13.16 22.90
CA LEU A 381 30.24 -12.40 23.94
C LEU A 381 28.72 -12.43 23.76
N GLY A 382 28.22 -12.49 22.53
CA GLY A 382 26.80 -12.34 22.22
C GLY A 382 26.29 -10.91 22.45
N VAL A 383 25.00 -10.75 22.73
CA VAL A 383 24.35 -9.43 22.88
C VAL A 383 24.55 -8.84 24.27
N PRO A 384 24.57 -7.49 24.43
CA PRO A 384 24.69 -6.86 25.73
C PRO A 384 23.46 -7.13 26.60
N THR A 385 23.67 -7.30 27.89
CA THR A 385 22.62 -7.52 28.90
C THR A 385 22.54 -6.38 29.92
N GLY A 386 23.50 -5.44 29.89
CA GLY A 386 23.51 -4.24 30.71
C GLY A 386 24.28 -3.10 30.05
N SER A 387 24.08 -1.91 30.59
CA SER A 387 24.88 -0.74 30.22
C SER A 387 26.31 -0.86 30.78
N ARG A 388 27.26 -0.17 30.15
CA ARG A 388 28.62 0.02 30.69
C ARG A 388 28.54 0.68 32.07
N VAL A 389 29.24 0.11 33.04
CA VAL A 389 29.38 0.65 34.40
C VAL A 389 30.84 1.02 34.63
N SER A 390 31.09 2.21 35.16
CA SER A 390 32.43 2.61 35.60
C SER A 390 32.70 2.08 37.01
N VAL A 391 33.91 1.56 37.22
CA VAL A 391 34.33 0.98 38.50
C VAL A 391 35.69 1.53 38.87
N THR A 392 35.85 1.93 40.14
CA THR A 392 37.14 2.28 40.71
C THR A 392 37.43 1.30 41.83
N SER A 393 38.59 0.65 41.78
CA SER A 393 39.03 -0.31 42.79
C SER A 393 40.48 -0.08 43.18
N ALA A 394 40.99 -0.88 44.12
CA ALA A 394 42.41 -0.89 44.48
C ALA A 394 43.32 -1.22 43.29
N ASN A 395 42.79 -1.86 42.25
CA ASN A 395 43.51 -2.23 41.03
C ASN A 395 43.44 -1.14 39.93
N GLY A 396 42.90 0.04 40.25
CA GLY A 396 42.75 1.17 39.35
C GLY A 396 41.32 1.40 38.86
N ALA A 397 41.12 2.50 38.13
CA ALA A 397 39.84 2.84 37.51
C ALA A 397 39.66 2.13 36.16
N GLY A 398 38.42 1.80 35.85
CA GLY A 398 38.05 1.11 34.62
C GLY A 398 36.54 1.05 34.45
N GLY A 399 36.09 0.09 33.65
CA GLY A 399 34.68 -0.15 33.41
C GLY A 399 34.39 -1.59 33.04
N GLY A 400 33.12 -1.97 33.11
CA GLY A 400 32.64 -3.28 32.69
C GLY A 400 31.31 -3.14 31.95
N GLN A 401 31.16 -3.86 30.84
CA GLN A 401 29.87 -4.04 30.20
C GLN A 401 29.57 -5.53 30.04
N GLN A 402 28.41 -5.94 30.56
CA GLN A 402 27.98 -7.33 30.55
C GLN A 402 27.29 -7.70 29.25
N PHE A 403 27.58 -8.91 28.79
CA PHE A 403 27.00 -9.56 27.63
C PHE A 403 26.51 -10.95 28.03
N ALA A 404 25.65 -11.54 27.19
CA ALA A 404 25.06 -12.85 27.44
C ALA A 404 26.10 -13.93 27.80
N LYS A 405 27.26 -13.93 27.13
CA LYS A 405 28.29 -14.97 27.26
C LYS A 405 29.61 -14.45 27.87
N GLY A 406 29.71 -13.17 28.20
CA GLY A 406 30.96 -12.59 28.72
C GLY A 406 30.83 -11.18 29.26
N THR A 407 31.97 -10.52 29.46
CA THR A 407 32.04 -9.12 29.88
C THR A 407 33.23 -8.47 29.19
N LEU A 408 33.03 -7.29 28.61
CA LEU A 408 34.16 -6.44 28.22
C LEU A 408 34.57 -5.60 29.42
N TYR A 409 35.86 -5.56 29.70
CA TYR A 409 36.44 -4.75 30.76
C TYR A 409 37.38 -3.71 30.17
N SER A 410 37.25 -2.46 30.60
CA SER A 410 38.22 -1.42 30.28
C SER A 410 39.09 -1.10 31.48
N SER A 411 40.37 -0.81 31.23
CA SER A 411 41.32 -0.28 32.19
C SER A 411 42.37 0.56 31.47
N ALA A 412 43.39 1.03 32.19
CA ALA A 412 44.54 1.71 31.57
C ALA A 412 45.28 0.84 30.53
N ALA A 413 45.15 -0.50 30.59
CA ALA A 413 45.77 -1.40 29.63
C ALA A 413 45.01 -1.46 28.28
N GLY A 414 43.72 -1.15 28.25
CA GLY A 414 42.86 -1.32 27.07
C GLY A 414 41.49 -1.89 27.42
N VAL A 415 40.77 -2.36 26.41
CA VAL A 415 39.46 -3.02 26.54
C VAL A 415 39.56 -4.47 26.10
N TYR A 416 39.32 -5.39 27.02
CA TYR A 416 39.53 -6.83 26.79
C TYR A 416 38.30 -7.66 27.20
N PRO A 417 37.95 -8.69 26.41
CA PRO A 417 36.85 -9.59 26.72
C PRO A 417 37.26 -10.65 27.73
N VAL A 418 36.34 -10.99 28.64
CA VAL A 418 36.48 -12.13 29.54
C VAL A 418 35.22 -13.00 29.40
N SER A 419 35.38 -14.22 28.88
CA SER A 419 34.28 -15.14 28.54
C SER A 419 34.61 -16.61 28.90
N GLY A 420 33.64 -17.50 28.70
CA GLY A 420 33.84 -18.95 28.82
C GLY A 420 34.33 -19.41 30.20
N ALA A 421 35.20 -20.43 30.23
CA ALA A 421 35.75 -20.97 31.48
C ALA A 421 36.67 -19.95 32.19
N ILE A 422 37.40 -19.12 31.44
CA ILE A 422 38.24 -18.05 32.00
C ILE A 422 37.41 -17.07 32.81
N ARG A 423 36.22 -16.70 32.33
CA ARG A 423 35.26 -15.91 33.12
C ARG A 423 34.97 -16.59 34.45
N GLY A 424 34.62 -17.87 34.48
CA GLY A 424 34.34 -18.60 35.71
C GLY A 424 35.48 -18.51 36.74
N GLY A 425 36.73 -18.74 36.31
CA GLY A 425 37.89 -18.56 37.18
C GLY A 425 38.12 -17.12 37.62
N PHE A 426 37.97 -16.16 36.70
CA PHE A 426 38.15 -14.76 37.03
C PHE A 426 37.19 -14.32 38.15
N TRP A 427 35.94 -14.78 38.11
CA TRP A 427 34.96 -14.53 39.18
C TRP A 427 35.33 -15.23 40.50
N SER A 428 35.88 -16.44 40.47
CA SER A 428 36.30 -17.14 41.71
C SER A 428 37.47 -16.45 42.43
N TYR A 429 38.28 -15.68 41.70
CA TYR A 429 39.37 -14.86 42.26
C TYR A 429 38.94 -13.42 42.63
N GLY A 430 37.64 -13.13 42.67
CA GLY A 430 37.11 -11.81 43.05
C GLY A 430 36.99 -10.80 41.90
N SER A 431 37.06 -11.26 40.65
CA SER A 431 36.95 -10.42 39.44
C SER A 431 37.98 -9.28 39.43
N ASN A 432 37.66 -8.16 38.78
CA ASN A 432 38.53 -7.00 38.58
C ASN A 432 38.93 -6.28 39.88
N GLN A 433 38.26 -6.59 41.00
CA GLN A 433 38.56 -6.06 42.32
C GLN A 433 39.40 -7.02 43.17
N GLY A 434 39.53 -8.27 42.72
CA GLY A 434 40.28 -9.29 43.40
C GLY A 434 41.76 -9.31 43.03
N SER A 435 42.42 -10.40 43.40
CA SER A 435 43.88 -10.54 43.31
C SER A 435 44.45 -10.70 41.88
N LEU A 436 43.59 -10.88 40.88
CA LEU A 436 44.00 -10.88 39.46
C LEU A 436 43.98 -9.47 38.86
N GLY A 437 43.15 -8.55 39.37
CA GLY A 437 42.98 -7.23 38.79
C GLY A 437 42.31 -7.23 37.42
N TRP A 438 42.57 -6.21 36.62
CA TRP A 438 41.99 -6.04 35.28
C TRP A 438 42.64 -6.98 34.25
N PRO A 439 41.91 -7.45 33.22
CA PRO A 439 42.53 -8.09 32.07
C PRO A 439 43.43 -7.09 31.33
N VAL A 440 44.57 -7.56 30.83
CA VAL A 440 45.58 -6.74 30.15
C VAL A 440 45.89 -7.20 28.73
N ALA A 441 45.25 -8.29 28.28
CA ALA A 441 45.37 -8.80 26.91
C ALA A 441 44.10 -9.59 26.53
N ASP A 442 43.90 -9.77 25.23
CA ASP A 442 42.90 -10.71 24.70
C ASP A 442 43.22 -12.16 25.08
N PRO A 443 42.20 -13.04 25.17
CA PRO A 443 42.44 -14.46 25.40
C PRO A 443 43.13 -15.09 24.17
N VAL A 444 44.15 -15.91 24.42
CA VAL A 444 44.83 -16.71 23.41
C VAL A 444 44.31 -18.14 23.50
N CYS A 445 43.65 -18.62 22.44
CA CYS A 445 43.05 -19.95 22.41
C CYS A 445 43.77 -20.87 21.43
N SER A 446 44.11 -22.08 21.86
CA SER A 446 44.68 -23.14 21.03
C SER A 446 44.07 -24.49 21.42
N GLY A 447 43.60 -25.27 20.44
CA GLY A 447 42.99 -26.58 20.69
C GLY A 447 41.74 -26.55 21.58
N GLY A 448 41.02 -25.42 21.64
CA GLY A 448 39.83 -25.25 22.48
C GLY A 448 40.12 -24.87 23.94
N LEU A 449 41.38 -24.74 24.32
CA LEU A 449 41.80 -24.23 25.63
C LEU A 449 42.31 -22.80 25.46
N CYS A 450 41.84 -21.90 26.32
CA CYS A 450 42.25 -20.50 26.30
C CYS A 450 43.10 -20.12 27.51
N SER A 451 44.01 -19.16 27.33
CA SER A 451 44.68 -18.47 28.43
C SER A 451 44.51 -16.97 28.29
N GLN A 452 44.50 -16.24 29.40
CA GLN A 452 44.37 -14.79 29.41
C GLN A 452 45.20 -14.15 30.50
N GLN A 453 45.87 -13.05 30.14
CA GLN A 453 46.69 -12.27 31.06
C GLN A 453 45.87 -11.21 31.80
N PHE A 454 46.13 -11.12 33.10
CA PHE A 454 45.59 -10.11 34.01
C PHE A 454 46.75 -9.39 34.72
N GLN A 455 46.48 -8.23 35.32
CA GLN A 455 47.50 -7.45 36.05
C GLN A 455 48.27 -8.29 37.09
N GLY A 456 47.56 -9.19 37.78
CA GLY A 456 48.09 -10.02 38.87
C GLY A 456 48.40 -11.46 38.50
N GLY A 457 48.40 -11.84 37.20
CA GLY A 457 48.80 -13.18 36.77
C GLY A 457 48.05 -13.71 35.54
N LEU A 458 48.35 -14.95 35.17
CA LEU A 458 47.76 -15.62 34.01
C LEU A 458 46.70 -16.63 34.45
N LEU A 459 45.52 -16.61 33.82
CA LEU A 459 44.60 -17.74 33.90
C LEU A 459 44.76 -18.62 32.66
N THR A 460 44.92 -19.93 32.86
CA THR A 460 45.01 -20.92 31.79
C THR A 460 43.93 -21.98 31.97
N GLN A 461 43.16 -22.21 30.93
CA GLN A 461 42.17 -23.28 30.87
C GLN A 461 42.86 -24.64 30.69
N VAL A 462 42.56 -25.59 31.57
CA VAL A 462 43.12 -26.96 31.55
C VAL A 462 42.06 -28.02 31.22
N SER A 463 40.77 -27.65 31.26
CA SER A 463 39.66 -28.46 30.77
C SER A 463 38.47 -27.57 30.40
N ALA A 464 37.36 -28.14 29.91
CA ALA A 464 36.17 -27.37 29.57
C ALA A 464 35.62 -26.49 30.71
N THR A 465 35.88 -26.86 31.98
CA THR A 465 35.37 -26.16 33.16
C THR A 465 36.45 -25.72 34.15
N GLN A 466 37.69 -26.18 33.98
CA GLN A 466 38.76 -25.93 34.94
C GLN A 466 39.80 -24.96 34.39
N VAL A 467 40.17 -24.00 35.24
CA VAL A 467 41.17 -22.98 34.98
C VAL A 467 42.13 -22.90 36.16
N VAL A 468 43.41 -22.72 35.87
CA VAL A 468 44.49 -22.58 36.87
C VAL A 468 45.10 -21.19 36.75
N ARG A 469 45.52 -20.64 37.89
CA ARG A 469 46.30 -19.40 37.95
C ARG A 469 47.79 -19.76 38.03
N SER A 470 48.61 -19.07 37.24
CA SER A 470 50.07 -19.13 37.30
C SER A 470 50.68 -17.75 37.43
#